data_AF-A0A4R4V5G0-F1
#
_entry.id   AF-A0A4R4V5G0-F1
#
_cell.length_a   1.000
_cell.length_b   1.000
_cell.length_c   1.000
_cell.angle_alpha   90.00
_cell.angle_beta   90.00
_cell.angle_gamma   90.00
#
_symmetry.space_group_name_H-M   'P 1'
#
loop_
_entity.id
_entity.type
_entity.pdbx_description
1 polymer ?
#
loop_
_entity_poly.entity_id
_entity_poly.type
_entity_poly.pdbx_seq_one_letter_code
_entity_poly.pdbx_strand_id
1 'polypeptide(L)'
;MSFAEHIAPIFRAAMEILRDEERPLKPAEVRDAVEARVTIAPEHEAPNAHGQIRWHSQLGFRTGEAASIGWMTKRNGWAITETGIQALEDFPGDELYRALGREYVDGV
;
A
#
# COMPACT_ATOMS: atom_id res chain seq x y z
N MET A 1 14.61 15.48 2.37
CA MET A 1 13.67 14.50 1.80
C MET A 1 12.82 13.98 2.94
N SER A 2 11.51 14.09 2.80
CA SER A 2 10.54 13.76 3.85
C SER A 2 10.24 12.26 3.85
N PHE A 3 10.02 11.68 5.03
CA PHE A 3 9.62 10.28 5.24
C PHE A 3 8.43 9.81 4.38
N ALA A 4 7.59 10.75 3.92
CA ALA A 4 6.44 10.47 3.07
C ALA A 4 6.79 10.15 1.60
N GLU A 5 7.98 10.52 1.12
CA GLU A 5 8.35 10.45 -0.31
C GLU A 5 8.69 9.01 -0.78
N HIS A 6 8.94 8.05 0.12
CA HIS A 6 9.37 6.70 -0.27
C HIS A 6 8.29 5.62 -0.12
N ILE A 7 7.21 5.86 0.64
CA ILE A 7 6.14 4.87 0.82
C ILE A 7 5.12 4.91 -0.33
N ALA A 8 4.97 6.06 -0.99
CA ALA A 8 4.03 6.24 -2.09
C ALA A 8 4.23 5.24 -3.25
N PRO A 9 5.46 5.04 -3.80
CA PRO A 9 5.68 4.05 -4.86
C PRO A 9 5.44 2.61 -4.37
N ILE A 10 5.78 2.31 -3.11
CA ILE A 10 5.55 0.99 -2.49
C ILE A 10 4.05 0.70 -2.36
N PHE A 11 3.28 1.68 -1.88
CA PHE A 11 1.83 1.55 -1.74
C PHE A 11 1.15 1.41 -3.11
N ARG A 12 1.54 2.21 -4.10
CA ARG A 12 1.02 2.10 -5.46
C ARG A 12 1.31 0.73 -6.06
N ALA A 13 2.55 0.26 -5.96
CA ALA A 13 2.93 -1.07 -6.46
C ALA A 13 2.09 -2.18 -5.80
N ALA A 14 1.85 -2.10 -4.49
CA ALA A 14 0.99 -3.05 -3.80
C ALA A 14 -0.45 -3.05 -4.34
N MET A 15 -1.05 -1.88 -4.55
CA MET A 15 -2.40 -1.77 -5.11
C MET A 15 -2.46 -2.31 -6.55
N GLU A 16 -1.46 -2.03 -7.38
CA GLU A 16 -1.36 -2.57 -8.74
C GLU A 16 -1.20 -4.09 -8.76
N ILE A 17 -0.38 -4.65 -7.88
CA ILE A 17 -0.26 -6.11 -7.71
C ILE A 17 -1.62 -6.72 -7.37
N LEU A 18 -2.37 -6.10 -6.46
CA LEU A 18 -3.70 -6.59 -6.09
C LEU A 18 -4.74 -6.46 -7.22
N ARG A 19 -4.59 -5.47 -8.12
CA ARG A 19 -5.42 -5.34 -9.32
C ARG A 19 -5.08 -6.42 -10.34
N ASP A 20 -3.79 -6.71 -10.53
CA ASP A 20 -3.32 -7.68 -11.51
C ASP A 20 -3.66 -9.13 -11.09
N GLU A 21 -3.91 -9.36 -9.80
CA GLU A 21 -4.21 -10.68 -9.23
C GLU A 21 -5.71 -10.88 -9.04
N GLU A 22 -6.27 -11.89 -9.70
CA GLU A 22 -7.70 -12.24 -9.63
C GLU A 22 -8.10 -12.95 -8.31
N ARG A 23 -7.22 -12.94 -7.31
CA ARG A 23 -7.43 -13.61 -6.02
C ARG A 23 -6.88 -12.77 -4.86
N PRO A 24 -7.42 -12.97 -3.64
CA PRO A 24 -6.80 -12.42 -2.45
C PRO A 24 -5.38 -12.97 -2.25
N LEU A 25 -4.43 -12.08 -1.94
CA LEU A 25 -3.05 -12.41 -1.61
C LEU A 25 -2.79 -12.35 -0.11
N LYS A 26 -1.88 -13.18 0.39
CA LYS A 26 -1.36 -13.01 1.76
C LYS A 26 -0.45 -11.78 1.82
N PRO A 27 -0.33 -11.10 2.98
CA PRO A 27 0.56 -9.97 3.14
C PRO A 27 2.03 -10.27 2.78
N ALA A 28 2.49 -11.50 2.98
CA ALA A 28 3.83 -11.92 2.57
C ALA A 28 3.98 -11.95 1.04
N GLU A 29 3.02 -12.56 0.33
CA GLU A 29 3.02 -12.60 -1.15
C GLU A 29 3.04 -11.19 -1.75
N VAL A 30 2.26 -10.26 -1.18
CA VAL A 30 2.25 -8.85 -1.63
C VAL A 30 3.63 -8.20 -1.41
N ARG A 31 4.26 -8.44 -0.26
CA ARG A 31 5.59 -7.86 0.04
C ARG A 31 6.65 -8.39 -0.91
N ASP A 32 6.70 -9.70 -1.10
CA ASP A 32 7.66 -10.33 -2.01
C ASP A 32 7.48 -9.79 -3.45
N ALA A 33 6.23 -9.62 -3.89
CA ALA A 33 5.92 -9.06 -5.20
C ALA A 33 6.26 -7.56 -5.32
N VAL A 34 6.09 -6.77 -4.25
CA VAL A 34 6.50 -5.36 -4.20
C VAL A 34 8.01 -5.24 -4.31
N GLU A 35 8.76 -6.01 -3.51
CA GLU A 35 10.22 -5.99 -3.51
C GLU A 35 10.80 -6.37 -4.88
N ALA A 36 10.11 -7.25 -5.61
CA ALA A 36 10.46 -7.59 -6.99
C ALA A 36 10.17 -6.48 -8.03
N ARG A 37 9.26 -5.54 -7.74
CA ARG A 37 8.80 -4.48 -8.68
C ARG A 37 9.41 -3.11 -8.41
N VAL A 38 9.72 -2.78 -7.16
CA VAL A 38 10.21 -1.43 -6.79
C VAL A 38 11.49 -1.50 -5.97
N THR A 39 12.40 -0.55 -6.21
CA THR A 39 13.59 -0.40 -5.38
C THR A 39 13.21 0.18 -4.03
N ILE A 40 13.48 -0.57 -2.97
CA ILE A 40 13.32 -0.13 -1.59
C ILE A 40 14.61 0.56 -1.13
N ALA A 41 14.49 1.75 -0.56
CA ALA A 41 15.65 2.45 -0.03
C ALA A 41 16.18 1.73 1.24
N PRO A 42 17.50 1.60 1.43
CA PRO A 42 18.07 0.83 2.55
C PRO A 42 17.56 1.24 3.94
N GLU A 43 17.28 2.53 4.16
CA GLU A 43 16.72 3.04 5.41
C GLU A 43 15.33 2.46 5.76
N HIS A 44 14.62 1.96 4.76
CA HIS A 44 13.30 1.36 4.90
C HIS A 44 13.33 -0.16 5.06
N GLU A 45 14.44 -0.79 4.69
CA GLU A 45 14.72 -2.20 4.97
C GLU A 45 15.17 -2.42 6.42
N ALA A 46 15.74 -1.39 7.04
CA ALA A 46 16.14 -1.44 8.44
C ALA A 46 14.95 -1.73 9.37
N PRO A 47 15.15 -2.49 10.46
CA PRO A 47 14.11 -2.69 11.47
C PRO A 47 13.68 -1.39 12.16
N ASN A 48 12.42 -1.34 12.59
CA ASN A 48 11.89 -0.34 13.50
C ASN A 48 12.18 -0.71 14.97
N ALA A 49 11.70 0.12 15.91
CA ALA A 49 11.90 -0.12 17.36
C ALA A 49 11.28 -1.44 17.88
N HIS A 50 10.38 -2.05 17.11
CA HIS A 50 9.71 -3.31 17.42
C HIS A 50 10.29 -4.50 16.64
N GLY A 51 11.44 -4.33 15.96
CA GLY A 51 12.12 -5.39 15.20
C GLY A 51 11.47 -5.72 13.86
N GLN A 52 10.48 -4.95 13.39
CA GLN A 52 9.84 -5.15 12.09
C GLN A 52 10.53 -4.31 11.01
N ILE A 53 10.69 -4.87 9.81
CA ILE A 53 11.16 -4.10 8.64
C ILE A 53 10.26 -2.88 8.43
N ARG A 54 10.86 -1.68 8.36
CA ARG A 54 10.12 -0.41 8.40
C ARG A 54 9.08 -0.30 7.30
N TRP A 55 9.41 -0.70 6.08
CA TRP A 55 8.45 -0.62 4.98
C TRP A 55 7.32 -1.66 5.12
N HIS A 56 7.56 -2.82 5.72
CA HIS A 56 6.51 -3.81 6.02
C HIS A 56 5.44 -3.22 6.94
N SER A 57 5.89 -2.56 8.03
CA SER A 57 4.98 -1.92 8.98
C SER A 57 4.21 -0.79 8.31
N GLN A 58 4.90 0.08 7.56
CA GLN A 58 4.26 1.20 6.87
C GLN A 58 3.24 0.74 5.83
N LEU A 59 3.58 -0.23 4.99
CA LEU A 59 2.62 -0.79 4.03
C LEU A 59 1.41 -1.40 4.74
N GLY A 60 1.62 -2.06 5.88
CA GLY A 60 0.55 -2.57 6.74
C GLY A 60 -0.42 -1.49 7.22
N PHE A 61 0.08 -0.32 7.63
CA PHE A 61 -0.73 0.83 8.01
C PHE A 61 -1.49 1.42 6.82
N ARG A 62 -0.81 1.69 5.70
CA ARG A 62 -1.43 2.32 4.50
C ARG A 62 -2.52 1.47 3.88
N THR A 63 -2.29 0.17 3.81
CA THR A 63 -3.35 -0.78 3.39
C THR A 63 -4.47 -0.90 4.42
N GLY A 64 -4.22 -0.56 5.69
CA GLY A 64 -5.26 -0.46 6.73
C GLY A 64 -6.18 0.73 6.47
N GLU A 65 -5.58 1.91 6.25
CA GLU A 65 -6.30 3.13 5.86
C GLU A 65 -7.12 2.90 4.57
N ALA A 66 -6.50 2.29 3.55
CA ALA A 66 -7.16 1.99 2.28
C ALA A 66 -8.33 1.01 2.45
N ALA A 67 -8.21 0.05 3.38
CA ALA A 67 -9.31 -0.85 3.70
C ALA A 67 -10.46 -0.14 4.45
N SER A 68 -10.14 0.82 5.33
CA SER A 68 -11.14 1.61 6.05
C SER A 68 -12.01 2.46 5.12
N ILE A 69 -11.43 2.99 4.04
CA ILE A 69 -12.16 3.79 3.04
C ILE A 69 -12.70 2.95 1.87
N GLY A 70 -12.57 1.62 1.93
CA GLY A 70 -13.17 0.70 0.97
C GLY A 70 -12.41 0.52 -0.35
N TRP A 71 -11.19 1.02 -0.49
CA TRP A 71 -10.34 0.81 -1.68
C TRP A 71 -9.79 -0.62 -1.76
N MET A 72 -9.69 -1.31 -0.64
CA MET A 72 -9.30 -2.72 -0.61
C MET A 72 -10.00 -3.46 0.53
N THR A 73 -9.95 -4.79 0.50
CA THR A 73 -10.38 -5.64 1.62
C THR A 73 -9.19 -6.41 2.17
N LYS A 74 -9.22 -6.67 3.48
CA LYS A 74 -8.28 -7.57 4.17
C LYS A 74 -8.93 -8.89 4.60
N ARG A 75 -10.15 -9.20 4.12
CA ARG A 75 -10.89 -10.42 4.45
C ARG A 75 -10.34 -11.59 3.63
N ASN A 76 -9.91 -12.65 4.32
CA ASN A 76 -9.32 -13.86 3.70
C ASN A 76 -8.07 -13.60 2.83
N GLY A 77 -7.35 -12.51 3.09
CA GLY A 77 -6.27 -12.02 2.26
C GLY A 77 -6.49 -10.56 1.87
N TRP A 78 -5.54 -9.98 1.16
CA TRP A 78 -5.63 -8.63 0.61
C TRP A 78 -6.14 -8.73 -0.82
N ALA A 79 -7.16 -7.96 -1.16
CA ALA A 79 -7.69 -7.83 -2.51
C ALA A 79 -8.14 -6.38 -2.73
N ILE A 80 -7.94 -5.85 -3.93
CA ILE A 80 -8.44 -4.52 -4.30
C ILE A 80 -9.94 -4.60 -4.58
N THR A 81 -10.66 -3.50 -4.34
CA THR A 81 -12.08 -3.38 -4.73
C THR A 81 -12.22 -2.61 -6.04
N GLU A 82 -13.42 -2.57 -6.62
CA GLU A 82 -13.72 -1.70 -7.76
C GLU A 82 -13.39 -0.23 -7.46
N THR A 83 -13.74 0.26 -6.26
CA THR A 83 -13.38 1.62 -5.83
C THR A 83 -11.86 1.85 -5.79
N GLY A 84 -11.09 0.86 -5.34
CA GLY A 84 -9.63 0.97 -5.34
C GLY A 84 -9.01 0.93 -6.74
N ILE A 85 -9.61 0.17 -7.65
CA ILE A 85 -9.21 0.16 -9.07
C ILE A 85 -9.46 1.55 -9.67
N GLN A 86 -10.64 2.14 -9.43
CA GLN A 86 -10.93 3.49 -9.90
C GLN A 86 -9.95 4.52 -9.30
N ALA A 87 -9.62 4.41 -8.01
CA ALA A 87 -8.63 5.28 -7.38
C ALA A 87 -7.23 5.17 -8.03
N LEU A 88 -6.81 3.97 -8.47
CA LEU A 88 -5.56 3.78 -9.20
C LEU A 88 -5.54 4.47 -10.57
N GLU A 89 -6.69 4.57 -11.21
CA GLU A 89 -6.87 5.24 -12.50
C GLU A 89 -6.94 6.77 -12.33
N ASP A 90 -7.68 7.23 -11.32
CA ASP A 90 -7.92 8.65 -11.07
C ASP A 90 -6.69 9.38 -10.50
N PHE A 91 -5.83 8.67 -9.76
CA PHE A 91 -4.69 9.26 -9.05
C PHE A 91 -3.35 8.65 -9.50
N PRO A 92 -2.69 9.19 -10.53
CA PRO A 92 -1.42 8.68 -11.04
C PRO A 92 -0.25 8.91 -10.07
N GLY A 93 0.73 7.99 -10.11
CA GLY A 93 1.97 8.11 -9.33
C GLY A 93 1.72 8.31 -7.83
N ASP A 94 2.39 9.29 -7.23
CA ASP A 94 2.28 9.58 -5.80
C ASP A 94 0.95 10.24 -5.40
N GLU A 95 0.12 10.65 -6.36
CA GLU A 95 -1.17 11.27 -6.07
C GLU A 95 -2.12 10.31 -5.37
N LEU A 96 -2.04 9.00 -5.65
CA LEU A 96 -2.81 7.96 -4.98
C LEU A 96 -2.60 8.00 -3.46
N TYR A 97 -1.34 8.13 -3.05
CA TYR A 97 -0.99 8.19 -1.63
C TYR A 97 -1.48 9.47 -0.96
N ARG A 98 -1.46 10.61 -1.68
CA ARG A 98 -2.03 11.86 -1.18
C ARG A 98 -3.55 11.79 -1.07
N ALA A 99 -4.22 11.15 -2.04
CA ALA A 99 -5.66 10.92 -2.02
C ALA A 99 -6.08 10.04 -0.85
N LEU A 100 -5.35 8.94 -0.61
CA LEU A 100 -5.55 8.07 0.56
C LEU A 100 -5.57 8.88 1.85
N GLY A 101 -4.58 9.75 2.05
CA GLY A 101 -4.49 10.59 3.24
C GLY A 101 -5.65 11.58 3.39
N ARG A 102 -6.16 12.15 2.29
CA ARG A 102 -7.33 13.05 2.32
C ARG A 102 -8.61 12.28 2.66
N GLU A 103 -8.90 11.22 1.93
CA GLU A 103 -10.14 10.45 2.11
C GLU A 103 -10.19 9.74 3.46
N TYR A 104 -9.06 9.26 3.96
CA TYR A 104 -9.00 8.65 5.29
C TYR A 104 -9.27 9.67 6.40
N VAL A 105 -8.78 10.90 6.27
CA VAL A 105 -9.07 11.98 7.24
C VAL A 105 -10.54 12.41 7.16
N ASP A 106 -11.10 12.53 5.96
CA ASP A 106 -12.49 12.96 5.76
C ASP A 106 -13.51 11.87 6.18
N GLY A 107 -13.10 10.60 6.21
CA GLY A 107 -13.93 9.46 6.59
C GLY A 107 -13.89 9.06 8.07
N VAL A 108 -13.10 9.75 8.90
CA VAL A 108 -12.93 9.51 10.35
C VAL A 108 -13.56 10.65 11.16
#